data_AF-A0A255HPU3-F1
#
_entry.id   AF-A0A255HPU3-F1
#
_cell.length_a   1.000
_cell.length_b   1.000
_cell.length_c   1.000
_cell.angle_alpha   90.00
_cell.angle_beta   90.00
_cell.angle_gamma   90.00
#
_symmetry.space_group_name_H-M   'P 1'
#
loop_
_entity.id
_entity.type
_entity.pdbx_description
1 polymer ?
#
loop_
_entity_poly.entity_id
_entity_poly.type
_entity_poly.pdbx_seq_one_letter_code
_entity_poly.pdbx_strand_id
1 'polypeptide(L)'
;MHSPSQALDNAAGNCQLLDAVMAKLGLKNDAALSRALEVAPPVIGKIRRGRLPVGATLLIRMHEVTDIAIRELKAIATPAAPEVAV
;
A
#
# COMPACT_ATOMS: atom_id res chain seq x y z
N MET A 1 20.12 10.80 -6.03
CA MET A 1 19.91 9.74 -7.04
C MET A 1 18.72 8.90 -6.62
N HIS A 2 17.54 9.09 -7.21
CA HIS A 2 16.40 8.19 -7.07
C HIS A 2 15.94 7.82 -8.48
N SER A 3 16.26 6.59 -8.88
CA SER A 3 15.70 5.82 -10.01
C SER A 3 16.37 4.43 -10.00
N PRO A 4 15.74 3.33 -10.46
CA PRO A 4 14.37 3.12 -10.96
C PRO A 4 13.58 2.07 -10.14
N SER A 5 12.27 1.89 -10.35
CA SER A 5 11.39 0.86 -9.71
C SER A 5 10.71 1.20 -8.35
N GLN A 6 10.38 2.48 -8.14
CA GLN A 6 9.71 3.13 -6.99
C GLN A 6 9.03 2.21 -5.95
N ALA A 7 9.74 1.96 -4.85
CA ALA A 7 9.10 1.56 -3.60
C ALA A 7 8.43 2.79 -2.96
N LEU A 8 7.22 2.62 -2.40
CA LEU A 8 6.54 3.70 -1.68
C LEU A 8 7.14 3.78 -0.27
N ASP A 9 7.93 4.81 -0.01
CA ASP A 9 8.70 5.03 1.21
C ASP A 9 8.06 6.04 2.17
N ASN A 10 6.91 6.62 1.80
CA ASN A 10 6.14 7.51 2.66
C ASN A 10 5.29 6.73 3.67
N ALA A 11 5.67 6.76 4.95
CA ALA A 11 4.96 6.05 6.03
C ALA A 11 3.47 6.45 6.16
N ALA A 12 3.15 7.75 6.07
CA ALA A 12 1.78 8.24 6.24
C ALA A 12 0.87 7.75 5.11
N GLY A 13 1.33 7.85 3.86
CA GLY A 13 0.58 7.35 2.70
C GLY A 13 0.52 5.83 2.65
N ASN A 14 1.57 5.13 3.07
CA ASN A 14 1.54 3.67 3.17
C ASN A 14 0.49 3.17 4.18
N CYS A 15 0.30 3.88 5.31
CA CYS A 15 -0.79 3.56 6.23
C CYS A 15 -2.15 3.70 5.53
N GLN A 16 -2.38 4.83 4.85
CA GLN A 16 -3.63 5.07 4.11
C GLN A 16 -3.89 4.01 3.03
N LEU A 17 -2.84 3.58 2.32
CA LEU A 17 -2.91 2.48 1.37
C LEU A 17 -3.33 1.18 2.03
N LEU A 18 -2.69 0.79 3.14
CA LEU A 18 -3.03 -0.43 3.87
C LEU A 18 -4.47 -0.40 4.40
N ASP A 19 -4.92 0.77 4.88
CA ASP A 19 -6.28 0.95 5.39
C ASP A 19 -7.33 0.91 4.26
N ALA A 20 -7.02 1.48 3.09
CA ALA A 20 -7.88 1.40 1.90
C ALA A 20 -8.02 -0.05 1.41
N VAL A 21 -6.92 -0.81 1.36
CA VAL A 21 -6.93 -2.24 1.03
C VAL A 21 -7.73 -3.04 2.06
N MET A 22 -7.52 -2.75 3.36
CA MET A 22 -8.24 -3.40 4.45
C MET A 22 -9.76 -3.16 4.34
N ALA A 23 -10.17 -1.92 4.07
CA ALA A 23 -11.57 -1.55 3.88
C ALA A 23 -12.18 -2.22 2.64
N LYS A 24 -11.46 -2.23 1.52
CA LYS A 24 -11.90 -2.87 0.26
C LYS A 24 -12.16 -4.37 0.42
N LEU A 25 -11.34 -5.04 1.23
CA LEU A 25 -11.44 -6.48 1.50
C LEU A 25 -12.33 -6.82 2.71
N GLY A 26 -12.87 -5.83 3.42
CA GLY A 26 -13.70 -6.05 4.61
C GLY A 26 -12.94 -6.68 5.78
N LEU A 27 -11.62 -6.45 5.87
CA LEU A 27 -10.77 -7.07 6.88
C LEU A 27 -10.77 -6.25 8.17
N LYS A 28 -10.71 -6.94 9.32
CA LYS A 28 -10.80 -6.29 10.64
C LYS A 28 -9.45 -5.88 11.24
N ASN A 29 -8.35 -6.48 10.78
CA ASN A 29 -7.04 -6.26 11.38
C ASN A 29 -5.88 -6.62 10.44
N ASP A 30 -4.68 -6.20 10.83
CA ASP A 30 -3.43 -6.44 10.10
C ASP A 30 -3.09 -7.92 9.93
N ALA A 31 -3.49 -8.78 10.87
CA ALA A 31 -3.22 -10.22 10.75
C ALA A 31 -4.08 -10.87 9.65
N ALA A 32 -5.29 -10.37 9.42
CA ALA A 32 -6.12 -10.77 8.29
C ALA A 32 -5.55 -10.20 6.98
N LEU A 33 -5.12 -8.94 6.99
CA LEU A 33 -4.47 -8.29 5.84
C LEU A 33 -3.18 -9.02 5.42
N SER A 34 -2.38 -9.46 6.39
CA SER A 34 -1.13 -10.20 6.16
C SER A 34 -1.40 -11.51 5.41
N ARG A 35 -2.46 -12.23 5.80
CA ARG A 35 -2.88 -13.47 5.14
C ARG A 35 -3.39 -13.20 3.73
N ALA A 36 -4.23 -12.17 3.56
CA ALA A 36 -4.77 -11.80 2.26
C ALA A 36 -3.67 -11.39 1.27
N LEU A 37 -2.64 -10.68 1.74
CA LEU A 37 -1.51 -10.25 0.93
C LEU A 37 -0.36 -11.27 0.88
N GLU A 38 -0.52 -12.44 1.48
CA GLU A 38 0.49 -13.51 1.56
C GLU A 38 1.86 -13.03 2.12
N VAL A 39 1.83 -12.08 3.06
CA VAL A 39 3.02 -11.58 3.74
C VAL A 39 3.03 -11.97 5.21
N ALA A 40 4.21 -12.04 5.81
CA ALA A 40 4.33 -12.27 7.25
C ALA A 40 3.77 -11.06 8.04
N PRO A 41 3.08 -11.27 9.18
CA PRO A 41 2.55 -10.19 10.01
C PRO A 41 3.55 -9.08 10.39
N PRO A 42 4.84 -9.37 10.64
CA PRO A 42 5.83 -8.33 10.91
C PRO A 42 6.04 -7.35 9.74
N VAL A 43 5.73 -7.74 8.50
CA VAL A 43 5.88 -6.88 7.30
C VAL A 43 4.89 -5.73 7.37
N ILE A 44 3.59 -6.02 7.58
CA ILE A 44 2.54 -5.00 7.69
C ILE A 44 2.84 -4.04 8.83
N GLY A 45 3.20 -4.57 10.00
CA GLY A 45 3.54 -3.74 11.15
C GLY A 45 4.79 -2.87 10.91
N LYS A 46 5.77 -3.32 10.12
CA LYS A 46 6.94 -2.50 9.75
C LYS A 46 6.56 -1.40 8.75
N ILE A 47 5.69 -1.69 7.79
CA ILE A 47 5.19 -0.71 6.81
C ILE A 47 4.42 0.40 7.53
N ARG A 48 3.48 0.05 8.41
CA ARG A 48 2.70 1.03 9.19
C ARG A 48 3.57 1.96 10.05
N ARG A 49 4.70 1.45 10.55
CA ARG A 49 5.66 2.22 11.36
C ARG A 49 6.71 2.95 10.52
N GLY A 50 6.61 2.91 9.18
CA GLY A 50 7.60 3.53 8.28
C GLY A 50 8.99 2.88 8.32
N ARG A 51 9.09 1.64 8.81
CA ARG A 51 10.35 0.88 8.91
C ARG A 51 10.61 -0.02 7.72
N LEU A 52 9.63 -0.17 6.83
CA LEU A 52 9.74 -0.92 5.58
C LEU A 52 8.92 -0.21 4.50
N PRO A 53 9.50 0.09 3.33
CA PRO A 53 8.74 0.67 2.22
C PRO A 53 7.86 -0.41 1.56
N VAL A 54 6.81 0.02 0.85
CA VAL A 54 6.00 -0.89 0.02
C VAL A 54 6.71 -1.09 -1.31
N GLY A 55 7.26 -2.29 -1.53
CA GLY A 55 7.89 -2.65 -2.79
C GLY A 55 6.88 -2.98 -3.90
N ALA A 56 7.38 -3.04 -5.14
CA ALA A 56 6.56 -3.34 -6.33
C ALA A 56 5.81 -4.68 -6.24
N THR A 57 6.43 -5.73 -5.71
CA THR A 57 5.78 -7.05 -5.53
C THR A 57 4.55 -6.97 -4.63
N LEU A 58 4.64 -6.20 -3.54
CA LEU A 58 3.52 -6.03 -2.62
C LEU A 58 2.40 -5.18 -3.25
N LEU A 59 2.76 -4.17 -4.05
CA LEU A 59 1.79 -3.42 -4.85
C LEU A 59 1.05 -4.28 -5.87
N ILE A 60 1.76 -5.17 -6.56
CA ILE A 60 1.15 -6.13 -7.50
C ILE A 60 0.18 -7.05 -6.75
N ARG A 61 0.59 -7.60 -5.60
CA ARG A 61 -0.31 -8.40 -4.76
C ARG A 61 -1.56 -7.65 -4.34
N MET A 62 -1.42 -6.39 -3.90
CA MET A 62 -2.55 -5.55 -3.55
C MET A 62 -3.50 -5.36 -4.74
N HIS A 63 -2.96 -5.13 -5.95
CA HIS A 63 -3.76 -5.04 -7.17
C HIS A 63 -4.53 -6.34 -7.44
N GLU A 64 -3.86 -7.49 -7.40
CA GLU A 64 -4.46 -8.81 -7.68
C GLU A 64 -5.62 -9.15 -6.72
N VAL A 65 -5.51 -8.80 -5.44
CA VAL A 65 -6.55 -9.16 -4.45
C VAL A 65 -7.68 -8.14 -4.36
N THR A 66 -7.43 -6.88 -4.72
CA THR A 66 -8.42 -5.80 -4.59
C THR A 66 -9.07 -5.37 -5.90
N ASP A 67 -8.51 -5.78 -7.04
CA ASP A 67 -8.81 -5.27 -8.38
C ASP A 67 -8.58 -3.74 -8.54
N ILE A 68 -7.94 -3.08 -7.58
CA ILE A 68 -7.62 -1.65 -7.67
C ILE A 68 -6.42 -1.47 -8.59
N ALA A 69 -6.49 -0.57 -9.57
CA ALA A 69 -5.40 -0.36 -10.50
C ALA A 69 -4.13 0.13 -9.76
N ILE A 70 -2.95 -0.35 -10.18
CA ILE A 70 -1.66 0.03 -9.54
C ILE A 70 -1.49 1.55 -9.47
N ARG A 71 -1.96 2.29 -10.48
CA ARG A 71 -1.95 3.77 -10.48
C ARG A 71 -2.74 4.38 -9.31
N GLU A 72 -3.89 3.80 -8.98
CA GLU A 72 -4.74 4.27 -7.89
C GLU A 72 -4.13 3.91 -6.54
N LEU A 73 -3.56 2.70 -6.41
CA LEU A 73 -2.81 2.31 -5.20
C LEU A 73 -1.65 3.29 -4.92
N LYS A 74 -0.91 3.69 -5.96
CA LYS A 74 0.16 4.70 -5.84
C LYS A 74 -0.37 6.09 -5.47
N ALA A 75 -1.53 6.48 -6.02
CA ALA A 75 -2.18 7.75 -5.71
C ALA A 75 -2.61 7.79 -4.23
N ILE A 76 -3.20 6.70 -3.70
CA ILE A 76 -3.58 6.59 -2.29
C ILE A 76 -2.34 6.72 -1.38
N ALA A 77 -1.21 6.13 -1.78
CA ALA A 77 0.03 6.18 -1.01
C ALA A 77 0.79 7.52 -1.11
N THR A 78 0.37 8.42 -2.00
CA THR A 78 1.00 9.72 -2.21
C THR A 78 0.00 10.82 -1.87
N PRO A 79 -0.17 11.18 -0.58
CA PRO A 79 -1.07 12.24 -0.16
C PRO A 79 -0.48 13.63 -0.46
N ALA A 80 -0.41 13.99 -1.75
CA ALA A 80 -0.21 15.33 -2.30
C ALA A 80 -0.32 15.22 -3.83
N ALA A 81 -1.18 15.91 -4.57
CA ALA A 81 -2.20 16.93 -4.35
C ALA A 81 -3.32 16.64 -5.39
N PRO A 82 -4.49 17.31 -5.37
CA PRO A 82 -5.55 17.05 -6.35
C PRO A 82 -4.99 17.24 -7.75
N GLU A 83 -5.24 16.25 -8.62
CA GLU A 83 -5.06 16.41 -10.05
C GLU A 83 -5.81 17.70 -10.45
N VAL A 84 -5.05 18.69 -10.90
CA VAL A 84 -5.55 19.88 -11.56
C VAL A 84 -6.43 19.38 -12.69
N ALA A 85 -7.74 19.39 -12.46
CA ALA A 85 -8.72 19.30 -13.51
C ALA A 85 -8.57 20.56 -14.35
N VAL A 86 -8.02 20.33 -15.55
CA VAL A 86 -8.20 21.03 -16.83
C VAL A 86 -8.90 22.40 -16.77
#